data_AF-A0A1M7HNB7-F1
#
_entry.id   AF-A0A1M7HNB7-F1
#
_cell.length_a   1.000
_cell.length_b   1.000
_cell.length_c   1.000
_cell.angle_alpha   90.00
_cell.angle_beta   90.00
_cell.angle_gamma   90.00
#
_symmetry.space_group_name_H-M   'P 1'
#
loop_
_entity.id
_entity.type
_entity.pdbx_description
1 polymer ?
#
loop_
_entity_poly.entity_id
_entity_poly.type
_entity_poly.pdbx_seq_one_letter_code
_entity_poly.pdbx_strand_id
1 'polypeptide(L)'
;MGPHRVNIINFLNLIASRSEQLEYQESAPVNVANELVNQWFDDFYHPADAQLASQFSADELVLLKQFDAYYNERLALLPDSLDGLLKTHAWDEVMAYAGGVLDACKWRGIEARYESPEG
;
A
#
# COMPACT_ATOMS: atom_id res chain seq x y z
N MET A 1 16.32 -1.59 4.61
CA MET A 1 15.91 -0.44 3.77
C MET A 1 15.50 0.73 4.67
N GLY A 2 15.44 1.96 4.12
CA GLY A 2 14.87 3.10 4.84
C GLY A 2 13.38 2.92 5.16
N PRO A 3 12.83 3.63 6.16
CA PRO A 3 11.52 3.33 6.71
C PRO A 3 10.35 3.53 5.74
N HIS A 4 10.36 4.60 4.92
CA HIS A 4 9.29 4.83 3.94
C HIS A 4 9.27 3.73 2.88
N ARG A 5 10.45 3.28 2.43
CA ARG A 5 10.55 2.18 1.46
C ARG A 5 9.99 0.88 2.02
N VAL A 6 10.29 0.55 3.27
CA VAL A 6 9.75 -0.64 3.93
C VAL A 6 8.24 -0.57 4.01
N ASN A 7 7.70 0.55 4.52
CA ASN A 7 6.27 0.71 4.72
C ASN A 7 5.49 0.63 3.40
N ILE A 8 5.94 1.35 2.37
CA ILE A 8 5.28 1.34 1.05
C ILE A 8 5.33 -0.05 0.41
N ILE A 9 6.48 -0.74 0.42
CA ILE A 9 6.59 -2.08 -0.18
C ILE A 9 5.68 -3.08 0.54
N ASN A 10 5.70 -3.08 1.87
CA ASN A 10 4.88 -4.01 2.65
C ASN A 10 3.39 -3.71 2.51
N PHE A 11 3.01 -2.43 2.51
CA PHE A 11 1.64 -2.00 2.29
C PHE A 11 1.13 -2.38 0.89
N LEU A 12 1.91 -2.17 -0.16
CA LEU A 12 1.51 -2.57 -1.52
C LEU A 12 1.33 -4.08 -1.65
N ASN A 13 2.16 -4.90 -0.98
CA ASN A 13 1.97 -6.35 -0.95
C ASN A 13 0.66 -6.73 -0.22
N LEU A 14 0.38 -6.11 0.94
CA LEU A 14 -0.87 -6.29 1.68
C LEU A 14 -2.10 -5.92 0.83
N ILE A 15 -2.09 -4.75 0.18
CA ILE A 15 -3.18 -4.31 -0.70
C ILE A 15 -3.35 -5.24 -1.89
N ALA A 16 -2.27 -5.76 -2.47
CA ALA A 16 -2.36 -6.66 -3.60
C ALA A 16 -2.81 -8.10 -3.22
N SER A 17 -2.98 -8.40 -1.93
CA SER A 17 -3.25 -9.74 -1.42
C SER A 17 -4.55 -9.82 -0.61
N ARG A 18 -5.58 -10.39 -1.23
CA ARG A 18 -6.87 -10.64 -0.55
C ARG A 18 -6.72 -11.51 0.71
N SER A 19 -5.84 -12.52 0.66
CA SER A 19 -5.61 -13.40 1.81
C SER A 19 -4.95 -12.67 2.96
N GLU A 20 -3.93 -11.84 2.69
CA GLU A 20 -3.26 -11.05 3.74
C GLU A 20 -4.21 -10.03 4.38
N GLN A 21 -5.12 -9.42 3.61
CA GLN A 21 -6.14 -8.53 4.17
C GLN A 21 -7.11 -9.27 5.11
N LEU A 22 -7.51 -10.50 4.76
CA LEU A 22 -8.35 -11.34 5.62
C LEU A 22 -7.61 -11.75 6.89
N GLU A 23 -6.35 -12.16 6.77
CA GLU A 23 -5.49 -12.49 7.92
C GLU A 23 -5.27 -11.26 8.83
N TYR A 24 -5.14 -10.07 8.25
CA TYR A 24 -5.06 -8.82 9.02
C TYR A 24 -6.35 -8.58 9.83
N GLN A 25 -7.52 -8.81 9.22
CA GLN A 25 -8.81 -8.66 9.90
C GLN A 25 -9.01 -9.66 11.04
N GLU A 26 -8.48 -10.87 10.92
CA GLU A 26 -8.53 -11.87 11.98
C GLU A 26 -7.59 -11.56 13.15
N SER A 27 -6.45 -10.92 12.87
CA SER A 27 -5.38 -10.68 13.85
C SER A 27 -5.47 -9.32 14.56
N ALA A 28 -6.17 -8.34 13.99
CA ALA A 28 -6.22 -6.99 14.52
C ALA A 28 -7.64 -6.56 14.93
N PRO A 29 -7.85 -6.03 16.16
CA PRO A 29 -9.15 -5.55 16.63
C PRO A 29 -9.48 -4.14 16.11
N VAL A 30 -9.34 -3.93 14.79
CA VAL A 30 -9.52 -2.64 14.11
C VAL A 30 -10.40 -2.81 12.87
N ASN A 31 -10.91 -1.70 12.33
CA ASN A 31 -11.59 -1.71 11.05
C ASN A 31 -10.56 -1.75 9.91
N VAL A 32 -10.25 -2.94 9.41
CA VAL A 32 -9.20 -3.12 8.40
C VAL A 32 -9.50 -2.36 7.11
N ALA A 33 -10.76 -2.19 6.70
CA ALA A 33 -11.06 -1.39 5.51
C ALA A 33 -10.61 0.07 5.66
N ASN A 34 -10.87 0.67 6.83
CA ASN A 34 -10.41 2.03 7.11
C ASN A 34 -8.89 2.08 7.27
N GLU A 35 -8.28 1.11 7.93
CA GLU A 35 -6.82 1.06 8.10
C GLU A 35 -6.10 0.97 6.76
N LEU A 36 -6.59 0.18 5.80
CA LEU A 36 -5.99 0.07 4.47
C LEU A 36 -6.08 1.38 3.66
N VAL A 37 -7.00 2.29 4.01
CA VAL A 37 -7.07 3.63 3.44
C VAL A 37 -6.12 4.57 4.19
N ASN A 38 -6.25 4.63 5.51
CA ASN A 38 -5.49 5.54 6.37
C ASN A 38 -3.98 5.28 6.26
N GLN A 39 -3.55 4.02 6.24
CA GLN A 39 -2.14 3.67 6.09
C GLN A 39 -1.53 4.27 4.83
N TRP A 40 -2.26 4.33 3.71
CA TRP A 40 -1.75 4.97 2.51
C TRP A 40 -1.77 6.50 2.62
N PHE A 41 -2.96 7.07 2.86
CA PHE A 41 -3.20 8.51 2.70
C PHE A 41 -2.74 9.35 3.89
N ASP A 42 -2.77 8.79 5.09
CA ASP A 42 -2.45 9.49 6.34
C ASP A 42 -1.06 9.13 6.88
N ASP A 43 -0.58 7.90 6.69
CA ASP A 43 0.64 7.42 7.36
C ASP A 43 1.87 7.23 6.46
N PHE A 44 1.73 6.63 5.27
CA PHE A 44 2.88 6.13 4.51
C PHE A 44 3.28 6.98 3.31
N TYR A 45 2.33 7.49 2.52
CA TYR A 45 2.64 8.17 1.28
C TYR A 45 2.49 9.70 1.39
N HIS A 46 3.62 10.36 1.60
CA HIS A 46 3.70 11.82 1.63
C HIS A 46 4.62 12.33 0.51
N PRO A 47 4.10 12.62 -0.69
CA PRO A 47 4.93 12.93 -1.87
C PRO A 47 5.73 14.24 -1.75
N ALA A 48 5.36 15.11 -0.81
CA ALA A 48 6.10 16.33 -0.51
C ALA A 48 7.25 16.12 0.50
N ASP A 49 7.34 14.95 1.12
CA ASP A 49 8.40 14.62 2.06
C ASP A 49 9.69 14.25 1.28
N ALA A 50 10.72 15.07 1.47
CA ALA A 50 12.03 14.88 0.86
C ALA A 50 12.72 13.58 1.34
N GLN A 51 12.46 13.14 2.58
CA GLN A 51 13.03 11.90 3.10
C GLN A 51 12.41 10.68 2.44
N LEU A 52 11.09 10.68 2.21
CA LEU A 52 10.43 9.67 1.39
C LEU A 52 11.01 9.66 -0.02
N ALA A 53 11.05 10.81 -0.69
CA ALA A 53 11.53 10.90 -2.08
C ALA A 53 12.97 10.38 -2.24
N SER A 54 13.83 10.59 -1.23
CA SER A 54 15.22 10.13 -1.26
C SER A 54 15.40 8.61 -1.23
N GLN A 55 14.36 7.84 -0.85
CA GLN A 55 14.42 6.38 -0.72
C GLN A 55 13.96 5.62 -1.97
N PHE A 56 13.57 6.34 -3.02
CA PHE A 56 13.05 5.75 -4.25
C PHE A 56 13.75 6.32 -5.47
N SER A 57 13.78 5.54 -6.54
CA SER A 57 14.20 6.04 -7.86
C SER A 57 13.14 6.97 -8.45
N ALA A 58 13.52 7.75 -9.46
CA ALA A 58 12.59 8.62 -10.17
C ALA A 58 11.42 7.81 -10.80
N ASP A 59 11.71 6.64 -11.36
CA ASP A 59 10.70 5.78 -11.98
C ASP A 59 9.74 5.19 -10.93
N GLU A 60 10.27 4.77 -9.78
CA GLU A 60 9.45 4.30 -8.65
C GLU A 60 8.52 5.41 -8.15
N LEU A 61 9.02 6.65 -8.00
CA LEU A 61 8.20 7.79 -7.60
C LEU A 61 7.09 8.12 -8.61
N VAL A 62 7.35 7.96 -9.91
CA VAL A 62 6.31 8.12 -10.94
C VAL A 62 5.21 7.08 -10.76
N LEU A 63 5.56 5.82 -10.53
CA LEU A 63 4.59 4.74 -10.32
C LEU A 63 3.79 4.92 -9.03
N LEU A 64 4.44 5.32 -7.93
CA LEU A 64 3.76 5.61 -6.66
C LEU A 64 2.76 6.77 -6.79
N LYS A 65 3.15 7.83 -7.51
CA LYS A 65 2.24 8.95 -7.80
C LYS A 65 1.05 8.54 -8.65
N GLN A 66 1.26 7.66 -9.63
CA GLN A 66 0.17 7.15 -10.47
C GLN A 66 -0.79 6.27 -9.66
N PHE A 67 -0.26 5.40 -8.80
CA PHE A 67 -1.07 4.59 -7.89
C PHE A 67 -1.85 5.46 -6.89
N ASP A 68 -1.22 6.47 -6.30
CA ASP A 68 -1.88 7.42 -5.39
C ASP A 68 -3.09 8.10 -6.06
N ALA A 69 -2.91 8.65 -7.25
CA ALA A 69 -4.00 9.26 -8.01
C ALA A 69 -5.11 8.26 -8.32
N TYR A 70 -4.74 7.04 -8.73
CA TYR A 70 -5.68 5.98 -9.08
C TYR A 70 -6.50 5.50 -7.87
N TYR A 71 -5.87 5.38 -6.70
CA TYR A 71 -6.53 5.02 -5.45
C TYR A 71 -7.44 6.16 -4.98
N ASN A 72 -6.95 7.41 -5.02
CA ASN A 72 -7.73 8.58 -4.61
C ASN A 72 -9.03 8.75 -5.41
N GLU A 73 -9.00 8.51 -6.73
CA GLU A 73 -10.20 8.55 -7.60
C GLU A 73 -11.29 7.56 -7.18
N ARG A 74 -10.92 6.48 -6.47
CA ARG A 74 -11.83 5.39 -6.08
C ARG A 74 -12.33 5.52 -4.65
N LEU A 75 -11.72 6.37 -3.82
CA LEU A 75 -12.02 6.49 -2.38
C LEU A 75 -13.51 6.60 -2.08
N ALA A 76 -14.23 7.45 -2.82
CA ALA A 76 -15.66 7.69 -2.60
C ALA A 76 -16.55 6.46 -2.89
N LEU A 77 -16.01 5.41 -3.53
CA LEU A 77 -16.70 4.18 -3.87
C LEU A 77 -16.42 3.05 -2.87
N LEU A 78 -15.49 3.24 -1.94
CA LEU A 78 -15.04 2.19 -1.04
C LEU A 78 -15.93 2.13 0.20
N PRO A 79 -16.48 0.95 0.54
CA PRO A 79 -17.24 0.76 1.77
C PRO A 79 -16.30 0.68 2.98
N ASP A 80 -16.89 0.86 4.16
CA ASP A 80 -16.22 0.93 5.46
C ASP A 80 -16.06 -0.44 6.15
N SER A 81 -16.24 -1.55 5.43
CA SER A 81 -16.04 -2.90 5.96
C SER A 81 -15.24 -3.75 4.98
N LEU A 82 -14.35 -4.61 5.49
CA LEU A 82 -13.49 -5.42 4.63
C LEU A 82 -14.31 -6.36 3.72
N ASP A 83 -15.39 -6.97 4.23
CA ASP A 83 -16.28 -7.81 3.42
C ASP A 83 -16.93 -7.03 2.26
N GLY A 84 -17.37 -5.80 2.50
CA GLY A 84 -17.88 -4.93 1.45
C GLY A 84 -16.78 -4.54 0.46
N LEU A 85 -15.60 -4.19 0.98
CA LEU A 85 -14.45 -3.72 0.20
C LEU A 85 -14.03 -4.81 -0.79
N LEU A 86 -13.88 -6.04 -0.32
CA LEU A 86 -13.54 -7.23 -1.10
C LEU A 86 -14.63 -7.70 -2.08
N LYS A 87 -15.83 -7.10 -2.07
CA LYS A 87 -16.90 -7.34 -3.05
C LYS A 87 -17.04 -6.20 -4.06
N THR A 88 -16.26 -5.14 -3.90
CA THR A 88 -16.37 -3.92 -4.68
C THR A 88 -15.37 -3.93 -5.83
N HIS A 89 -15.87 -3.75 -7.06
CA HIS A 89 -15.02 -3.74 -8.25
C HIS A 89 -13.91 -2.67 -8.18
N ALA A 90 -14.21 -1.50 -7.60
CA ALA A 90 -13.20 -0.46 -7.40
C ALA A 90 -12.04 -0.92 -6.51
N TRP A 91 -12.28 -1.83 -5.56
CA TRP A 91 -11.21 -2.40 -4.75
C TRP A 91 -10.37 -3.40 -5.55
N ASP A 92 -11.00 -4.30 -6.32
CA ASP A 92 -10.28 -5.23 -7.20
C ASP A 92 -9.33 -4.49 -8.16
N GLU A 93 -9.77 -3.34 -8.67
CA GLU A 93 -8.94 -2.43 -9.46
C GLU A 93 -7.74 -1.86 -8.70
N VAL A 94 -7.94 -1.39 -7.45
CA VAL A 94 -6.84 -0.90 -6.60
C VAL A 94 -5.84 -2.01 -6.29
N MET A 95 -6.32 -3.20 -5.91
CA MET A 95 -5.46 -4.37 -5.65
C MET A 95 -4.65 -4.74 -6.89
N ALA A 96 -5.27 -4.76 -8.07
CA ALA A 96 -4.59 -5.04 -9.32
C ALA A 96 -3.54 -3.98 -9.67
N TYR A 97 -3.84 -2.69 -9.46
CA TYR A 97 -2.89 -1.61 -9.73
C TYR A 97 -1.69 -1.67 -8.78
N ALA A 98 -1.92 -1.87 -7.48
CA ALA A 98 -0.85 -2.08 -6.49
C ALA A 98 0.04 -3.25 -6.93
N GLY A 99 -0.57 -4.33 -7.41
CA GLY A 99 0.16 -5.44 -8.00
C GLY A 99 1.03 -5.06 -9.21
N GLY A 100 0.50 -4.27 -10.14
CA GLY A 100 1.26 -3.77 -11.28
C GLY A 100 2.49 -2.95 -10.87
N VAL A 101 2.37 -2.11 -9.83
CA VAL A 101 3.50 -1.36 -9.26
C VAL A 101 4.54 -2.33 -8.69
N LEU A 102 4.12 -3.32 -7.91
CA LEU A 102 5.04 -4.32 -7.35
C LEU A 102 5.80 -5.08 -8.44
N ASP A 103 5.15 -5.46 -9.52
CA ASP A 103 5.79 -6.20 -10.62
C ASP A 103 6.78 -5.31 -11.38
N ALA A 104 6.39 -4.07 -11.69
CA ALA A 104 7.24 -3.10 -12.37
C ALA A 104 8.50 -2.77 -11.56
N CYS A 105 8.37 -2.65 -10.24
CA CYS A 105 9.48 -2.36 -9.32
C CYS A 105 10.24 -3.60 -8.83
N LYS A 106 9.78 -4.81 -9.18
CA LYS A 106 10.31 -6.10 -8.69
C LYS A 106 10.24 -6.26 -7.16
N TRP A 107 9.14 -5.83 -6.56
CA TRP A 107 8.88 -5.88 -5.12
C TRP A 107 7.88 -6.96 -4.71
N ARG A 108 7.30 -7.67 -5.68
CA ARG A 108 6.30 -8.71 -5.42
C ARG A 108 6.83 -9.79 -4.48
N GLY A 109 6.12 -10.03 -3.38
CA GLY A 109 6.46 -11.06 -2.40
C GLY A 109 7.71 -10.75 -1.58
N ILE A 110 8.25 -9.53 -1.67
CA ILE A 110 9.34 -9.08 -0.80
C ILE A 110 8.74 -8.64 0.53
N GLU A 111 9.09 -9.34 1.61
CA GLU A 111 8.94 -8.84 2.97
C GLU A 111 10.07 -7.83 3.23
N ALA A 112 9.80 -6.54 3.02
CA ALA A 112 10.80 -5.50 3.23
C ALA A 112 11.08 -5.34 4.72
N ARG A 113 12.37 -5.24 5.07
CA ARG A 113 12.83 -5.08 6.46
C ARG A 113 13.66 -3.81 6.60
N TYR A 114 13.52 -3.17 7.75
CA TYR A 114 14.37 -2.05 8.13
C TYR A 114 15.84 -2.49 8.11
N GLU A 115 16.75 -1.58 7.75
CA GLU A 115 18.15 -1.85 8.08
C GLU A 115 18.22 -1.88 9.60
N SER A 116 18.59 -3.02 10.17
CA SER A 116 19.01 -3.05 11.56
C SER A 116 20.22 -2.13 11.66
N PRO A 117 20.26 -1.18 12.63
CA PRO A 117 21.52 -0.58 12.98
C PRO A 117 22.36 -1.70 13.59
N GLU A 118 23.17 -2.38 12.77
CA GLU A 118 24.18 -3.28 13.30
C GLU A 118 25.25 -2.42 14.01
N GLY A 119 25.29 -2.56 15.33
CA GLY A 119 26.49 -2.47 16.17
C GLY A 119 26.98 -1.08 16.55
#